data_AF-A0A0S4TE43-F1
#
_entry.id   AF-A0A0S4TE43-F1
#
_cell.length_a   1.000
_cell.length_b   1.000
_cell.length_c   1.000
_cell.angle_alpha   90.00
_cell.angle_beta   90.00
_cell.angle_gamma   90.00
#
_symmetry.space_group_name_H-M   'P 1'
#
loop_
_entity.id
_entity.type
_entity.pdbx_description
1 polymer ?
#
loop_
_entity_poly.entity_id
_entity_poly.type
_entity_poly.pdbx_seq_one_letter_code
_entity_poly.pdbx_strand_id
1 'polypeptide(L)'
;MNDSDNAFNKSKTPCCILEEDLENEIIRKNGFQKPFVALQILIWALFGSNILAYYTFVIPSLPLLLATIIGIISAILCVIVFTLGWKVTAINPGYSEEDSLFNSSNLNCSECKICHLFFEENSKHCKLCNKCIPRYDHHCKWLNTCIGEKNYRHFFLLLFFVTMLLIMIIIATISSIIMETMNNNTYIYWNSRLYFWSPITFYTIGVLILAIDIPLLILNGHLFVLHCYLVFRGVTTYEYLTKIVIEDETSKNRPGICCCCNTDDFCRQIVSSVDWIVADRKKIAAKKNKIKEEKENTSKGDSNYDNANINNLVGLELSNIKQLDYEEQSISPARGSFRTK
;
A
#
# COMPACT_ATOMS: atom_id res chain seq x y z
N MET A 1 4.18 13.61 -50.72
CA MET A 1 2.92 13.19 -50.10
C MET A 1 2.94 11.66 -50.14
N ASN A 2 3.73 11.05 -49.27
CA ASN A 2 3.39 10.65 -47.89
C ASN A 2 2.32 9.56 -47.91
N ASP A 3 2.73 8.30 -47.75
CA ASP A 3 2.58 7.60 -46.46
C ASP A 3 3.26 6.23 -46.56
N SER A 4 4.44 6.16 -45.99
CA SER A 4 5.11 4.92 -45.61
C SER A 4 5.47 5.13 -44.14
N ASP A 5 4.82 4.42 -43.21
CA ASP A 5 5.41 4.07 -41.91
C ASP A 5 4.55 3.06 -41.12
N ASN A 6 5.28 2.13 -40.52
CA ASN A 6 4.92 1.23 -39.42
C ASN A 6 4.01 0.02 -39.70
N ALA A 7 4.55 -0.91 -40.49
CA ALA A 7 4.23 -2.33 -40.31
C ALA A 7 4.80 -2.83 -38.96
N PHE A 8 3.93 -2.96 -37.97
CA PHE A 8 4.24 -3.59 -36.68
C PHE A 8 4.76 -5.02 -36.91
N ASN A 9 5.95 -5.31 -36.41
CA ASN A 9 6.63 -6.59 -36.63
C ASN A 9 5.97 -7.70 -35.78
N LYS A 10 5.07 -8.48 -36.41
CA LYS A 10 4.24 -9.56 -35.84
C LYS A 10 4.98 -10.77 -35.22
N SER A 11 6.31 -10.73 -35.07
CA SER A 11 7.12 -11.91 -34.73
C SER A 11 7.62 -12.00 -33.28
N LYS A 12 7.18 -11.10 -32.37
CA LYS A 12 7.70 -11.03 -30.98
C LYS A 12 6.64 -10.86 -29.88
N THR A 13 5.43 -11.37 -30.06
CA THR A 13 4.44 -11.46 -28.98
C THR A 13 4.67 -12.75 -28.16
N PRO A 14 4.84 -12.67 -26.83
CA PRO A 14 4.85 -13.87 -25.97
C PRO A 14 3.51 -14.61 -26.12
N CYS A 15 3.58 -15.94 -26.19
CA CYS A 15 2.47 -16.86 -26.50
C CYS A 15 1.28 -16.84 -25.49
N CYS A 16 1.29 -15.94 -24.51
CA CYS A 16 0.31 -15.86 -23.43
C CYS A 16 -0.55 -14.58 -23.44
N ILE A 17 -0.42 -13.72 -24.45
CA ILE A 17 -1.22 -12.50 -24.58
C ILE A 17 -2.13 -12.69 -25.79
N LEU A 18 -3.45 -12.82 -25.54
CA LEU A 18 -4.44 -12.82 -26.60
C LEU A 18 -4.49 -11.42 -27.22
N GLU A 19 -4.59 -11.30 -28.54
CA GLU A 19 -4.67 -10.00 -29.23
C GLU A 19 -5.83 -9.11 -28.72
N GLU A 20 -6.87 -9.71 -28.11
CA GLU A 20 -7.98 -8.99 -27.45
C GLU A 20 -7.60 -8.27 -26.15
N ASP A 21 -6.52 -8.70 -25.46
CA ASP A 21 -6.04 -8.06 -24.23
C ASP A 21 -5.26 -6.77 -24.53
N LEU A 22 -4.58 -6.70 -25.67
CA LEU A 22 -3.80 -5.53 -26.10
C LEU A 22 -4.68 -4.34 -26.54
N GLU A 23 -5.90 -4.59 -27.03
CA GLU A 23 -6.83 -3.53 -27.45
C GLU A 23 -7.69 -2.96 -26.31
N ASN A 24 -7.75 -3.63 -25.14
CA ASN A 24 -8.70 -3.29 -24.06
C ASN A 24 -8.08 -3.00 -22.68
N GLU A 25 -6.76 -3.01 -22.52
CA GLU A 25 -6.14 -2.71 -21.21
C GLU A 25 -6.19 -1.20 -20.87
N ILE A 26 -7.25 -0.80 -20.19
CA ILE A 26 -7.47 0.58 -19.72
C ILE A 26 -6.30 1.06 -18.83
N ILE A 27 -5.53 2.03 -19.31
CA ILE A 27 -4.48 2.71 -18.52
C ILE A 27 -5.12 3.60 -17.45
N ARG A 28 -4.83 3.31 -16.18
CA ARG A 28 -5.37 4.08 -15.05
C ARG A 28 -4.50 5.30 -14.79
N LYS A 29 -5.05 6.49 -15.03
CA LYS A 29 -4.47 7.80 -14.66
C LYS A 29 -4.39 7.98 -13.14
N ASN A 30 -5.43 7.64 -12.37
CA ASN A 30 -5.42 7.89 -10.92
C ASN A 30 -6.29 6.90 -10.11
N GLY A 31 -6.32 7.09 -8.79
CA GLY A 31 -7.00 6.18 -7.87
C GLY A 31 -8.52 6.26 -7.85
N PHE A 32 -9.13 7.25 -8.51
CA PHE A 32 -10.58 7.37 -8.63
C PHE A 32 -11.16 6.64 -9.85
N GLN A 33 -10.31 6.03 -10.68
CA GLN A 33 -10.75 5.24 -11.81
C GLN A 33 -11.01 3.79 -11.43
N LYS A 34 -12.02 3.20 -12.09
CA LYS A 34 -12.40 1.79 -11.94
C LYS A 34 -11.24 0.85 -12.34
N PRO A 35 -11.20 -0.38 -11.78
CA PRO A 35 -12.07 -0.88 -10.72
C PRO A 35 -11.75 -0.24 -9.36
N PHE A 36 -12.79 0.01 -8.56
CA PHE A 36 -12.62 0.45 -7.18
C PHE A 36 -12.22 -0.73 -6.31
N VAL A 37 -11.22 -0.53 -5.45
CA VAL A 37 -10.78 -1.54 -4.50
C VAL A 37 -11.57 -1.40 -3.20
N ALA A 38 -12.07 -2.51 -2.64
CA ALA A 38 -12.87 -2.50 -1.41
C ALA A 38 -12.16 -1.77 -0.25
N LEU A 39 -10.84 -1.90 -0.13
CA LEU A 39 -10.03 -1.20 0.88
C LEU A 39 -10.10 0.33 0.74
N GLN A 40 -10.18 0.85 -0.48
CA GLN A 40 -10.33 2.28 -0.72
C GLN A 40 -11.70 2.78 -0.25
N ILE A 41 -12.77 2.05 -0.56
CA ILE A 41 -14.11 2.40 -0.09
C ILE A 41 -14.17 2.33 1.43
N LEU A 42 -13.61 1.26 2.00
CA LEU A 42 -13.56 1.03 3.44
C LEU A 42 -12.86 2.17 4.17
N ILE A 43 -11.69 2.65 3.71
CA ILE A 43 -10.96 3.70 4.42
C ILE A 43 -11.69 5.04 4.40
N TRP A 44 -12.34 5.40 3.28
CA TRP A 44 -13.15 6.61 3.21
C TRP A 44 -14.41 6.53 4.09
N ALA A 45 -15.05 5.35 4.11
CA ALA A 45 -16.20 5.11 4.98
C ALA A 45 -15.79 5.20 6.47
N LEU A 46 -14.70 4.54 6.86
CA LEU A 46 -14.16 4.56 8.23
C LEU A 46 -13.79 5.99 8.65
N PHE A 47 -13.10 6.74 7.78
CA PHE A 47 -12.75 8.13 8.05
C PHE A 47 -14.01 8.98 8.28
N GLY A 48 -14.98 8.91 7.37
CA GLY A 48 -16.24 9.67 7.48
C GLY A 48 -17.05 9.29 8.73
N SER A 49 -17.21 7.99 9.01
CA SER A 49 -17.95 7.52 10.18
C SER A 49 -17.25 7.88 11.49
N ASN A 50 -15.91 7.81 11.53
CA ASN A 50 -15.16 8.15 12.74
C ASN A 50 -15.24 9.64 13.05
N ILE A 51 -15.07 10.50 12.04
CA ILE A 51 -15.24 11.96 12.21
C ILE A 51 -16.66 12.30 12.66
N LEU A 52 -17.68 11.66 12.07
CA LEU A 52 -19.06 11.85 12.49
C LEU A 52 -19.25 11.44 13.96
N ALA A 53 -18.82 10.24 14.35
CA ALA A 53 -18.93 9.76 15.73
C ALA A 53 -18.17 10.66 16.72
N TYR A 54 -16.98 11.13 16.34
CA TYR A 54 -16.16 12.02 17.15
C TYR A 54 -16.85 13.36 17.44
N TYR A 55 -17.35 14.05 16.42
CA TYR A 55 -18.02 15.34 16.60
C TYR A 55 -19.42 15.24 17.21
N THR A 56 -20.11 14.11 17.01
CA THR A 56 -21.43 13.90 17.59
C THR A 56 -21.36 13.47 19.05
N PHE A 57 -20.40 12.63 19.44
CA PHE A 57 -20.41 12.01 20.77
C PHE A 57 -19.26 12.46 21.66
N VAL A 58 -18.04 12.60 21.13
CA VAL A 58 -16.86 12.91 21.94
C VAL A 58 -16.77 14.41 22.21
N ILE A 59 -16.82 15.27 21.20
CA ILE A 59 -16.68 16.72 21.39
C ILE A 59 -17.71 17.31 22.37
N PRO A 60 -19.02 17.00 22.29
CA PRO A 60 -20.01 17.61 23.19
C PRO A 60 -19.92 17.13 24.64
N SER A 61 -19.21 16.02 24.89
CA SER A 61 -18.99 15.49 26.24
C SER A 61 -17.82 16.16 26.98
N LEU A 62 -17.01 16.95 26.27
CA LEU A 62 -15.90 17.69 26.86
C LEU A 62 -16.40 19.05 27.42
N PRO A 63 -15.71 19.63 28.42
CA PRO A 63 -16.00 20.98 28.87
C PRO A 63 -15.95 21.98 27.71
N LEU A 64 -16.85 22.98 27.71
CA LEU A 64 -17.06 23.89 26.57
C LEU A 64 -15.76 24.48 25.99
N LEU A 65 -14.85 24.96 26.85
CA LEU A 65 -13.57 25.52 26.41
C LEU A 65 -12.72 24.47 25.68
N LEU A 66 -12.59 23.27 26.27
CA LEU A 66 -11.81 22.19 25.70
C LEU A 66 -12.44 21.65 24.41
N ALA A 67 -13.76 21.47 24.42
CA ALA A 67 -14.55 21.07 23.25
C ALA A 67 -14.34 22.03 22.07
N THR A 68 -14.36 23.34 22.34
CA THR A 68 -14.17 24.37 21.30
C THR A 68 -12.75 24.34 20.75
N ILE A 69 -11.73 24.33 21.62
CA ILE A 69 -10.32 24.33 21.19
C ILE A 69 -9.99 23.05 20.42
N ILE A 70 -10.26 21.88 21.01
CA ILE A 70 -9.96 20.60 20.37
C ILE A 70 -10.82 20.42 19.11
N GLY A 71 -12.09 20.83 19.14
CA GLY A 71 -12.99 20.75 17.99
C GLY A 71 -12.50 21.54 16.78
N ILE A 72 -11.98 22.76 16.99
CA ILE A 72 -11.41 23.58 15.90
C ILE A 72 -10.11 22.97 15.38
N ILE A 73 -9.18 22.58 16.26
CA ILE A 73 -7.90 22.01 15.85
C ILE A 73 -8.10 20.70 15.07
N SER A 74 -8.98 19.82 15.56
CA SER A 74 -9.35 18.57 14.87
C SER A 74 -10.04 18.83 13.53
N ALA A 75 -10.82 19.91 13.39
CA ALA A 75 -11.50 20.24 12.14
C ALA A 75 -10.48 20.64 11.07
N ILE A 76 -9.51 21.48 11.44
CA ILE A 76 -8.41 21.89 10.58
C ILE A 76 -7.60 20.66 10.15
N LEU A 77 -7.24 19.78 11.10
CA LEU A 77 -6.53 18.55 10.79
C LEU A 77 -7.33 17.61 9.87
N CYS A 78 -8.64 17.50 10.08
CA CYS A 78 -9.54 16.71 9.23
C CYS A 78 -9.53 17.24 7.78
N VAL A 79 -9.59 18.56 7.59
CA VAL A 79 -9.49 19.19 6.25
C VAL A 79 -8.12 18.91 5.62
N ILE A 80 -7.04 19.00 6.39
CA ILE A 80 -5.69 18.69 5.89
C ILE A 80 -5.60 17.21 5.46
N VAL A 81 -6.07 16.28 6.29
CA VAL A 81 -6.06 14.84 5.97
C VAL A 81 -6.89 14.55 4.72
N PHE A 82 -8.11 15.10 4.64
CA PHE A 82 -8.98 14.93 3.49
C PHE A 82 -8.32 15.46 2.20
N THR A 83 -7.78 16.68 2.25
CA THR A 83 -7.16 17.31 1.07
C THR A 83 -5.89 16.57 0.62
N LEU A 84 -5.05 16.10 1.55
CA LEU A 84 -3.88 15.28 1.22
C LEU A 84 -4.29 13.93 0.64
N GLY A 85 -5.25 13.24 1.25
CA GLY A 85 -5.78 11.97 0.75
C GLY A 85 -6.37 12.10 -0.66
N TRP A 86 -7.13 13.17 -0.89
CA TRP A 86 -7.64 13.51 -2.22
C TRP A 86 -6.51 13.76 -3.21
N LYS A 87 -5.52 14.60 -2.86
CA LYS A 87 -4.38 14.92 -3.74
C LYS A 87 -3.59 13.68 -4.13
N VAL A 88 -3.21 12.83 -3.17
CA VAL A 88 -2.46 11.59 -3.48
C VAL A 88 -3.25 10.70 -4.44
N THR A 89 -4.56 10.57 -4.20
CA THR A 89 -5.45 9.74 -5.01
C THR A 89 -5.69 10.32 -6.41
N ALA A 90 -5.79 11.64 -6.54
CA ALA A 90 -6.14 12.33 -7.79
C ALA A 90 -4.95 12.54 -8.74
N ILE A 91 -3.74 12.75 -8.20
CA ILE A 91 -2.53 12.97 -9.00
C ILE A 91 -2.26 11.72 -9.85
N ASN A 92 -1.93 11.92 -11.12
CA ASN A 92 -1.42 10.85 -11.97
C ASN A 92 0.08 10.63 -11.67
N PRO A 93 0.46 9.51 -11.02
CA PRO A 93 1.86 9.25 -10.68
C PRO A 93 2.71 8.80 -11.88
N GLY A 94 2.13 8.53 -13.05
CA GLY A 94 2.87 8.03 -14.21
C GLY A 94 3.64 9.13 -14.97
N TYR A 95 4.43 8.70 -15.95
CA TYR A 95 5.10 9.60 -16.90
C TYR A 95 4.09 10.44 -17.71
N SER A 96 4.44 11.70 -17.97
CA SER A 96 3.76 12.53 -18.96
C SER A 96 4.31 12.23 -20.36
N GLU A 97 3.63 12.74 -21.40
CA GLU A 97 4.14 12.66 -22.77
C GLU A 97 5.48 13.40 -22.92
N GLU A 98 5.61 14.57 -22.30
CA GLU A 98 6.86 15.34 -22.27
C GLU A 98 8.02 14.57 -21.63
N ASP A 99 7.76 13.89 -20.51
CA ASP A 99 8.78 13.08 -19.81
C ASP A 99 9.29 11.95 -20.72
N SER A 100 8.40 11.32 -21.49
CA SER A 100 8.76 10.22 -22.38
C SER A 100 9.64 10.64 -23.55
N LEU A 101 9.35 11.80 -24.15
CA LEU A 101 10.14 12.39 -25.22
C LEU A 101 11.54 12.75 -24.73
N PHE A 102 11.63 13.39 -23.55
CA PHE A 102 12.91 13.74 -22.96
C PHE A 102 13.77 12.50 -22.67
N ASN A 103 13.20 11.45 -22.09
CA ASN A 103 13.92 10.23 -21.76
C ASN A 103 14.42 9.46 -23.00
N SER A 104 13.70 9.53 -24.13
CA SER A 104 14.16 8.91 -25.37
C SER A 104 15.51 9.45 -25.90
N SER A 105 15.85 10.69 -25.50
CA SER A 105 17.09 11.35 -25.91
C SER A 105 18.27 11.13 -24.95
N ASN A 106 18.04 10.52 -23.79
CA ASN A 106 19.04 10.32 -22.75
C ASN A 106 19.68 8.91 -22.84
N LEU A 107 21.02 8.85 -22.75
CA LEU A 107 21.81 7.62 -22.87
C LEU A 107 21.67 6.64 -21.69
N ASN A 108 21.13 7.08 -20.55
CA ASN A 108 21.00 6.29 -19.32
C ASN A 108 19.54 5.84 -19.03
N CYS A 109 18.75 5.59 -20.08
CA CYS A 109 17.37 5.10 -19.93
C CYS A 109 17.24 3.61 -20.26
N SER A 110 16.37 2.92 -19.51
CA SER A 110 15.94 1.56 -19.80
C SER A 110 14.58 1.57 -20.49
N GLU A 111 14.34 0.64 -21.42
CA GLU A 111 13.04 0.50 -22.08
C GLU A 111 12.10 -0.42 -21.28
N CYS A 112 10.84 0.00 -21.12
CA CYS A 112 9.79 -0.88 -20.63
C CYS A 112 9.37 -1.84 -21.73
N LYS A 113 9.55 -3.15 -21.52
CA LYS A 113 9.09 -4.18 -22.48
C LYS A 113 7.57 -4.25 -22.67
N ILE A 114 6.79 -3.62 -21.80
CA ILE A 114 5.32 -3.61 -21.84
C ILE A 114 4.82 -2.32 -22.49
N CYS A 115 5.26 -1.16 -21.97
CA CYS A 115 4.82 0.13 -22.49
C CYS A 115 5.63 0.64 -23.68
N HIS A 116 6.79 0.05 -23.98
CA HIS A 116 7.77 0.54 -24.96
C HIS A 116 8.22 1.99 -24.72
N LEU A 117 8.17 2.43 -23.46
CA LEU A 117 8.62 3.75 -23.01
C LEU A 117 10.02 3.68 -22.41
N PHE A 118 10.88 4.64 -22.76
CA PHE A 118 12.17 4.85 -22.11
C PHE A 118 11.99 5.53 -20.76
N PHE A 119 12.62 5.00 -19.72
CA PHE A 119 12.50 5.48 -18.35
C PHE A 119 13.84 5.48 -17.60
N GLU A 120 13.91 6.27 -16.53
CA GLU A 120 15.09 6.40 -15.66
C GLU A 120 15.27 5.18 -14.73
N GLU A 121 16.51 4.90 -14.28
CA GLU A 121 16.90 3.66 -13.56
C GLU A 121 16.02 3.24 -12.36
N ASN A 122 15.32 4.17 -11.72
CA ASN A 122 14.47 3.92 -10.53
C ASN A 122 12.97 3.80 -10.84
N SER A 123 12.61 3.74 -12.12
CA SER A 123 11.22 3.62 -12.56
C SER A 123 10.80 2.16 -12.72
N LYS A 124 9.51 1.89 -12.51
CA LYS A 124 8.92 0.55 -12.64
C LYS A 124 7.54 0.60 -13.27
N HIS A 125 7.22 -0.44 -14.03
CA HIS A 125 5.89 -0.66 -14.56
C HIS A 125 4.98 -1.28 -13.49
N CYS A 126 3.84 -0.65 -13.21
CA CYS A 126 2.82 -1.22 -12.35
C CYS A 126 1.69 -1.82 -13.21
N LYS A 127 1.57 -3.14 -13.20
CA LYS A 127 0.51 -3.87 -13.92
C LYS A 127 -0.90 -3.42 -13.54
N LEU A 128 -1.15 -3.21 -12.24
CA LEU A 128 -2.47 -2.82 -11.73
C LEU A 128 -2.95 -1.46 -12.27
N CYS A 129 -2.00 -0.56 -12.56
CA CYS A 129 -2.29 0.75 -13.14
C CYS A 129 -2.05 0.79 -14.65
N ASN A 130 -1.50 -0.30 -15.20
CA ASN A 130 -0.94 -0.44 -16.54
C ASN A 130 -0.10 0.77 -17.00
N LYS A 131 0.88 1.19 -16.19
CA LYS A 131 1.77 2.32 -16.55
C LYS A 131 3.09 2.30 -15.79
N CYS A 132 4.09 2.97 -16.38
CA CYS A 132 5.38 3.23 -15.74
C CYS A 132 5.31 4.41 -14.76
N ILE A 133 5.88 4.22 -13.58
CA ILE A 133 5.90 5.19 -12.49
C ILE A 133 7.36 5.64 -12.24
N PRO A 134 7.68 6.94 -12.37
CA PRO A 134 8.97 7.49 -11.98
C PRO A 134 9.20 7.34 -10.48
N ARG A 135 10.44 6.96 -10.12
CA ARG A 135 10.90 6.67 -8.75
C ARG A 135 9.86 5.87 -7.96
N TYR A 136 9.55 4.69 -8.48
CA TYR A 136 8.46 3.86 -7.97
C TYR A 136 8.69 3.45 -6.51
N ASP A 137 7.69 3.69 -5.67
CA ASP A 137 7.72 3.27 -4.27
C ASP A 137 6.87 2.02 -4.04
N HIS A 138 5.55 2.11 -4.26
CA HIS A 138 4.63 0.98 -4.19
C HIS A 138 3.27 1.30 -4.84
N HIS A 139 2.43 0.29 -5.04
CA HIS A 139 1.01 0.49 -5.32
C HIS A 139 0.21 0.45 -4.01
N CYS A 140 -0.40 1.57 -3.63
CA CYS A 140 -1.17 1.68 -2.40
C CYS A 140 -2.62 1.25 -2.62
N LYS A 141 -3.03 0.11 -2.06
CA LYS A 141 -4.40 -0.42 -2.19
C LYS A 141 -5.44 0.45 -1.47
N TRP A 142 -5.05 1.15 -0.41
CA TRP A 142 -5.92 2.04 0.37
C TRP A 142 -6.29 3.32 -0.40
N LEU A 143 -5.38 3.80 -1.25
CA LEU A 143 -5.60 4.96 -2.11
C LEU A 143 -5.87 4.57 -3.58
N ASN A 144 -5.83 3.27 -3.86
CA ASN A 144 -6.00 2.67 -5.19
C ASN A 144 -5.11 3.32 -6.27
N THR A 145 -3.90 3.78 -5.91
CA THR A 145 -2.99 4.47 -6.84
C THR A 145 -1.54 4.11 -6.53
N CYS A 146 -0.66 4.28 -7.51
CA CYS A 146 0.77 4.17 -7.27
C CYS A 146 1.29 5.37 -6.48
N ILE A 147 2.21 5.09 -5.56
CA ILE A 147 3.03 6.09 -4.90
C ILE A 147 4.38 6.10 -5.62
N GLY A 148 4.78 7.27 -6.07
CA GLY A 148 6.03 7.53 -6.76
C GLY A 148 6.39 9.00 -6.66
N GLU A 149 7.34 9.45 -7.48
CA GLU A 149 7.93 10.79 -7.36
C GLU A 149 6.89 11.93 -7.26
N LYS A 150 5.90 11.92 -8.14
CA LYS A 150 4.92 13.01 -8.31
C LYS A 150 3.96 13.17 -7.12
N ASN A 151 3.71 12.12 -6.35
CA ASN A 151 2.76 12.15 -5.23
C ASN A 151 3.34 11.73 -3.87
N TYR A 152 4.61 11.32 -3.79
CA TYR A 152 5.25 10.84 -2.56
C TYR A 152 5.19 11.86 -1.42
N ARG A 153 5.47 13.15 -1.69
CA ARG A 153 5.42 14.20 -0.65
C ARG A 153 4.04 14.31 0.00
N HIS A 154 2.98 14.23 -0.80
CA HIS A 154 1.61 14.29 -0.30
C HIS A 154 1.27 13.04 0.52
N PHE A 155 1.74 11.86 0.09
CA PHE A 155 1.56 10.61 0.80
C PHE A 155 2.28 10.62 2.16
N PHE A 156 3.53 11.08 2.22
CA PHE A 156 4.27 11.18 3.46
C PHE A 156 3.59 12.12 4.47
N LEU A 157 3.16 13.30 4.01
CA LEU A 157 2.41 14.24 4.86
C LEU A 157 1.07 13.66 5.30
N LEU A 158 0.39 12.90 4.44
CA LEU A 158 -0.86 12.22 4.78
C LEU A 158 -0.64 11.26 5.98
N LEU A 159 0.41 10.42 5.94
CA LEU A 159 0.73 9.51 7.04
C LEU A 159 0.96 10.25 8.36
N PHE A 160 1.70 11.37 8.31
CA PHE A 160 1.96 12.21 9.48
C PHE A 160 0.67 12.79 10.06
N PHE A 161 -0.15 13.46 9.23
CA PHE A 161 -1.36 14.13 9.71
C PHE A 161 -2.45 13.15 10.13
N VAL A 162 -2.56 11.97 9.49
CA VAL A 162 -3.44 10.88 9.97
C VAL A 162 -3.00 10.40 11.35
N THR A 163 -1.70 10.23 11.59
CA THR A 163 -1.16 9.85 12.91
C THR A 163 -1.56 10.88 13.97
N MET A 164 -1.37 12.18 13.69
CA MET A 164 -1.73 13.25 14.61
C MET A 164 -3.23 13.29 14.90
N LEU A 165 -4.07 13.15 13.86
CA LEU A 165 -5.52 13.15 14.01
C LEU A 165 -6.00 11.97 14.86
N LEU A 166 -5.48 10.75 14.62
CA LEU A 166 -5.82 9.56 15.41
C LEU A 166 -5.41 9.73 16.88
N ILE A 167 -4.20 10.23 17.16
CA ILE A 167 -3.74 10.49 18.54
C ILE A 167 -4.70 11.45 19.24
N MET A 168 -5.10 12.55 18.58
CA MET A 168 -6.02 13.50 19.19
C MET A 168 -7.40 12.91 19.45
N ILE A 169 -7.97 12.15 18.50
CA ILE A 169 -9.27 11.49 18.67
C ILE A 169 -9.22 10.51 19.85
N ILE A 170 -8.16 9.70 19.95
CA ILE A 170 -7.98 8.75 21.05
C ILE A 170 -7.88 9.47 22.40
N ILE A 171 -7.03 10.51 22.52
CA ILE A 171 -6.87 11.27 23.77
C ILE A 171 -8.18 11.94 24.18
N ALA A 172 -8.88 12.56 23.25
CA ALA A 172 -10.17 13.21 23.51
C ALA A 172 -11.24 12.18 23.90
N THR A 173 -11.24 11.00 23.28
CA THR A 173 -12.16 9.91 23.63
C THR A 173 -11.88 9.37 25.04
N ILE A 174 -10.62 9.12 25.40
CA ILE A 174 -10.25 8.70 26.76
C ILE A 174 -10.64 9.78 27.77
N SER A 175 -10.36 11.05 27.45
CA SER A 175 -10.71 12.19 28.32
C SER A 175 -12.22 12.31 28.51
N SER A 176 -13.01 12.10 27.46
CA SER A 176 -14.47 12.09 27.55
C SER A 176 -14.99 11.00 28.48
N ILE A 177 -14.43 9.78 28.40
CA ILE A 177 -14.80 8.65 29.25
C ILE A 177 -14.48 8.92 30.72
N ILE A 178 -13.28 9.46 30.99
CA ILE A 178 -12.85 9.82 32.36
C ILE A 178 -13.78 10.90 32.92
N MET A 179 -14.03 11.97 32.16
CA MET A 179 -14.86 13.09 32.59
C MET A 179 -16.31 12.66 32.85
N GLU A 180 -16.87 11.79 32.03
CA GLU A 180 -18.20 11.26 32.27
C GLU A 180 -18.25 10.44 33.55
N THR A 181 -17.24 9.59 33.78
CA THR A 181 -17.15 8.77 35.00
C THR A 181 -17.05 9.61 36.27
N MET A 182 -16.39 10.78 36.20
CA MET A 182 -16.22 11.67 37.35
C MET A 182 -17.43 12.56 37.61
N ASN A 183 -18.12 13.03 36.57
CA ASN A 183 -19.10 14.12 36.69
C ASN A 183 -20.54 13.73 36.35
N ASN A 184 -20.78 12.61 35.64
CA ASN A 184 -22.11 12.17 35.15
C ASN A 184 -22.93 13.27 34.43
N ASN A 185 -22.27 14.31 33.90
CA ASN A 185 -22.93 15.47 33.30
C ASN A 185 -23.45 15.18 31.88
N THR A 186 -22.80 14.25 31.17
CA THR A 186 -23.13 13.94 29.77
C THR A 186 -24.44 13.15 29.69
N TYR A 187 -24.72 12.27 30.66
CA TYR A 187 -26.03 11.64 30.81
C TYR A 187 -27.18 12.66 30.83
N ILE A 188 -27.09 13.69 31.68
CA ILE A 188 -28.14 14.72 31.78
C ILE A 188 -28.26 15.50 30.46
N TYR A 189 -27.12 15.86 29.86
CA TYR A 189 -27.07 16.60 28.60
C TYR A 189 -27.74 15.85 27.44
N TRP A 190 -27.49 14.55 27.32
CA TRP A 190 -28.01 13.76 26.20
C TRP A 190 -29.37 13.14 26.44
N ASN A 191 -29.71 12.75 27.67
CA ASN A 191 -31.04 12.21 28.00
C ASN A 191 -32.15 13.22 27.65
N SER A 192 -31.85 14.52 27.73
CA SER A 192 -32.78 15.59 27.32
C SER A 192 -32.94 15.75 25.80
N ARG A 193 -32.06 15.16 24.98
CA ARG A 193 -32.04 15.29 23.51
C ARG A 193 -32.33 13.98 22.78
N LEU A 194 -31.83 12.87 23.31
CA LEU A 194 -31.93 11.54 22.75
C LEU A 194 -32.40 10.59 23.86
N TYR A 195 -33.68 10.23 23.85
CA TYR A 195 -34.29 9.37 24.88
C TYR A 195 -33.67 7.97 24.99
N PHE A 196 -32.98 7.49 23.95
CA PHE A 196 -32.24 6.22 23.99
C PHE A 196 -30.84 6.34 24.63
N TRP A 197 -30.44 7.55 25.01
CA TRP A 197 -29.11 7.79 25.55
C TRP A 197 -29.01 7.34 27.00
N SER A 198 -28.14 6.38 27.25
CA SER A 198 -27.80 5.88 28.58
C SER A 198 -26.29 5.99 28.79
N PRO A 199 -25.80 5.99 30.05
CA PRO A 199 -24.36 5.92 30.31
C PRO A 199 -23.71 4.71 29.62
N ILE A 200 -24.40 3.57 29.59
CA ILE A 200 -23.95 2.34 28.92
C ILE A 200 -23.73 2.59 27.42
N THR A 201 -24.67 3.29 26.77
CA THR A 201 -24.57 3.64 25.33
C THR A 201 -23.34 4.49 25.07
N PHE A 202 -23.08 5.51 25.90
CA PHE A 202 -21.91 6.37 25.77
C PHE A 202 -20.60 5.59 25.91
N TYR A 203 -20.45 4.78 26.97
CA TYR A 203 -19.25 3.97 27.16
C TYR A 203 -19.04 2.95 26.05
N THR A 204 -20.13 2.34 25.55
CA THR A 204 -20.07 1.38 24.43
C THR A 204 -19.54 2.06 23.18
N ILE A 205 -20.06 3.24 22.83
CA ILE A 205 -19.59 4.02 21.67
C ILE A 205 -18.11 4.40 21.86
N GLY A 206 -17.73 4.91 23.03
CA GLY A 206 -16.35 5.29 23.32
C GLY A 206 -15.37 4.12 23.20
N VAL A 207 -15.73 2.94 23.73
CA VAL A 207 -14.91 1.72 23.60
C VAL A 207 -14.82 1.26 22.15
N LEU A 208 -15.90 1.33 21.37
CA LEU A 208 -15.88 0.97 19.95
C LEU A 208 -14.98 1.91 19.13
N ILE A 209 -15.03 3.22 19.39
CA ILE A 209 -14.11 4.19 18.77
C ILE A 209 -12.65 3.81 19.08
N LEU A 210 -12.32 3.56 20.35
CA LEU A 210 -10.97 3.18 20.75
C LEU A 210 -10.53 1.83 20.16
N ALA A 211 -11.44 0.85 20.09
CA ALA A 211 -11.17 -0.47 19.52
C ALA A 211 -10.86 -0.42 18.02
N ILE A 212 -11.36 0.60 17.30
CA ILE A 212 -11.05 0.85 15.89
C ILE A 212 -9.79 1.71 15.76
N ASP A 213 -9.70 2.80 16.51
CA ASP A 213 -8.66 3.82 16.32
C ASP A 213 -7.28 3.38 16.83
N ILE A 214 -7.20 2.58 17.90
CA ILE A 214 -5.91 2.10 18.42
C ILE A 214 -5.20 1.20 17.40
N PRO A 215 -5.84 0.17 16.81
CA PRO A 215 -5.21 -0.61 15.73
C PRO A 215 -4.84 0.24 14.51
N LEU A 216 -5.68 1.20 14.12
CA LEU A 216 -5.39 2.11 13.00
C LEU A 216 -4.17 2.99 13.30
N LEU A 217 -4.04 3.48 14.54
CA LEU A 217 -2.89 4.26 14.98
C LEU A 217 -1.61 3.41 14.94
N ILE A 218 -1.66 2.17 15.42
CA ILE A 218 -0.51 1.26 15.39
C ILE A 218 -0.10 0.98 13.94
N LEU A 219 -1.06 0.62 13.08
CA LEU A 219 -0.79 0.31 11.67
C LEU A 219 -0.21 1.53 10.92
N ASN A 220 -0.87 2.69 11.03
CA ASN A 220 -0.42 3.91 10.36
C ASN A 220 0.89 4.44 10.96
N GLY A 221 1.06 4.32 12.28
CA GLY A 221 2.29 4.69 12.98
C GLY A 221 3.49 3.85 12.53
N HIS A 222 3.32 2.53 12.41
CA HIS A 222 4.35 1.65 11.86
C HIS A 222 4.73 2.03 10.41
N LEU A 223 3.72 2.29 9.57
CA LEU A 223 3.95 2.73 8.20
C LEU A 223 4.67 4.09 8.15
N PHE A 224 4.29 5.03 9.01
CA PHE A 224 4.93 6.33 9.10
C PHE A 224 6.40 6.23 9.53
N VAL A 225 6.70 5.43 10.56
CA VAL A 225 8.08 5.18 11.02
C VAL A 225 8.92 4.53 9.92
N LEU A 226 8.37 3.55 9.19
CA LEU A 226 9.03 2.96 8.04
C LEU A 226 9.38 4.01 6.99
N HIS A 227 8.43 4.87 6.60
CA HIS A 227 8.70 5.90 5.60
C HIS A 227 9.67 6.99 6.09
N CYS A 228 9.69 7.31 7.39
CA CYS A 228 10.74 8.17 7.96
C CYS A 228 12.13 7.54 7.78
N TYR A 229 12.26 6.24 8.06
CA TYR A 229 13.50 5.50 7.86
C TYR A 229 13.92 5.48 6.37
N LEU A 230 12.98 5.21 5.45
CA LEU A 230 13.25 5.20 4.01
C LEU A 230 13.71 6.56 3.48
N VAL A 231 13.06 7.65 3.92
CA VAL A 231 13.46 9.03 3.58
C VAL A 231 14.87 9.33 4.10
N PHE A 232 15.19 8.94 5.34
CA PHE A 232 16.52 9.12 5.90
C PHE A 232 17.61 8.38 5.11
N ARG A 233 17.29 7.20 4.59
CA ARG A 233 18.20 6.38 3.78
C ARG A 233 18.20 6.75 2.29
N GLY A 234 17.32 7.64 1.86
CA GLY A 234 17.19 8.06 0.47
C GLY A 234 16.73 6.97 -0.50
N VAL A 235 16.12 5.89 0.01
CA VAL A 235 15.67 4.73 -0.79
C VAL A 235 14.15 4.64 -0.83
N THR A 236 13.60 4.04 -1.87
CA THR A 236 12.16 3.75 -1.94
C THR A 236 11.82 2.44 -1.22
N THR A 237 10.54 2.23 -0.91
CA THR A 237 10.04 0.96 -0.35
C THR A 237 10.38 -0.21 -1.27
N TYR A 238 10.20 -0.04 -2.58
CA TYR A 238 10.54 -1.07 -3.58
C TYR A 238 12.03 -1.44 -3.55
N GLU A 239 12.92 -0.45 -3.51
CA GLU A 239 14.37 -0.67 -3.46
C GLU A 239 14.78 -1.37 -2.17
N TYR A 240 14.24 -0.92 -1.03
CA TYR A 240 14.49 -1.52 0.28
C TYR A 240 14.10 -3.00 0.31
N LEU A 241 12.89 -3.33 -0.15
CA LEU A 241 12.41 -4.71 -0.18
C LEU A 241 13.17 -5.58 -1.18
N THR A 242 13.55 -5.02 -2.32
CA THR A 242 14.34 -5.77 -3.32
C THR A 242 15.73 -6.11 -2.78
N LYS A 243 16.38 -5.18 -2.05
CA LYS A 243 17.68 -5.44 -1.41
C LYS A 243 17.58 -6.55 -0.35
N ILE A 244 16.58 -6.49 0.53
CA ILE A 244 16.36 -7.54 1.55
C ILE A 244 16.17 -8.91 0.91
N VAL A 245 15.39 -9.00 -0.17
CA VAL A 245 15.16 -10.28 -0.86
C VAL A 245 16.48 -10.83 -1.44
N ILE A 246 17.29 -9.99 -2.08
CA ILE A 246 18.58 -10.41 -2.63
C ILE A 246 19.54 -10.85 -1.51
N GLU A 247 19.58 -10.15 -0.39
CA GLU A 247 20.40 -10.52 0.78
C GLU A 247 19.94 -11.83 1.42
N ASP A 248 18.63 -12.09 1.52
CA ASP A 248 18.09 -13.37 2.02
C ASP A 248 18.43 -14.55 1.08
N GLU A 249 18.43 -14.33 -0.24
CA GLU A 249 18.84 -15.38 -1.19
C GLU A 249 20.36 -15.64 -1.16
N THR A 250 21.17 -14.59 -1.08
CA THR A 250 22.64 -14.72 -1.02
C THR A 250 23.13 -15.26 0.33
N SER A 251 22.40 -15.04 1.43
CA SER A 251 22.71 -15.62 2.74
C SER A 251 22.33 -17.10 2.82
N LYS A 252 21.20 -17.52 2.22
CA LYS A 252 20.83 -18.95 2.10
C LYS A 252 21.79 -19.76 1.23
N ASN A 253 22.46 -19.11 0.28
CA ASN A 253 23.47 -19.74 -0.59
C ASN A 253 24.90 -19.66 -0.02
N ARG A 254 25.13 -19.09 1.17
CA ARG A 254 26.43 -19.11 1.83
C ARG A 254 26.48 -20.23 2.88
N PRO A 255 27.33 -21.27 2.70
CA PRO A 255 27.62 -22.19 3.79
C PRO A 255 28.40 -21.43 4.87
N GLY A 256 27.76 -21.26 6.03
CA GLY A 256 28.33 -20.89 7.33
C GLY A 256 29.43 -19.81 7.33
N ILE A 257 29.06 -18.55 7.57
CA ILE A 257 30.01 -17.56 8.11
C ILE A 257 29.41 -16.88 9.35
N CYS A 258 30.23 -16.93 10.39
CA CYS A 258 30.00 -16.71 11.81
C CYS A 258 29.69 -15.26 12.20
N CYS A 259 28.99 -15.12 13.34
CA CYS A 259 28.84 -13.92 14.16
C CYS A 259 30.18 -13.22 14.41
N CYS A 260 30.30 -11.95 14.00
CA CYS A 260 31.03 -10.88 14.69
C CYS A 260 31.25 -9.73 13.69
N CYS A 261 30.44 -8.67 13.78
CA CYS A 261 30.84 -7.28 13.56
C CYS A 261 29.68 -6.38 14.00
N ASN A 262 29.95 -5.62 15.04
CA ASN A 262 29.02 -4.87 15.87
C ASN A 262 28.78 -3.48 15.23
N THR A 263 27.54 -3.18 14.85
CA THR A 263 26.91 -1.85 14.59
C THR A 263 25.51 -2.03 13.98
N ASP A 264 25.19 -3.23 13.50
CA ASP A 264 23.92 -3.57 12.84
C ASP A 264 22.75 -3.89 13.79
N ASP A 265 22.95 -3.96 15.11
CA ASP A 265 21.96 -4.57 16.02
C ASP A 265 20.67 -3.74 16.17
N PHE A 266 20.78 -2.41 16.21
CA PHE A 266 19.61 -1.52 16.23
C PHE A 266 18.85 -1.55 14.89
N CYS A 267 19.60 -1.59 13.78
CA CYS A 267 19.04 -1.67 12.42
C CYS A 267 18.34 -3.01 12.19
N ARG A 268 18.92 -4.14 12.62
CA ARG A 268 18.29 -5.47 12.54
C ARG A 268 17.08 -5.60 13.45
N GLN A 269 17.04 -4.96 14.61
CA GLN A 269 15.86 -4.93 15.48
C GLN A 269 14.67 -4.19 14.84
N ILE A 270 14.91 -3.06 14.16
CA ILE A 270 13.86 -2.34 13.42
C ILE A 270 13.43 -3.11 12.15
N VAL A 271 14.38 -3.67 11.39
CA VAL A 271 14.10 -4.51 10.22
C VAL A 271 13.27 -5.74 10.63
N SER A 272 13.70 -6.48 11.67
CA SER A 272 12.98 -7.65 12.20
C SER A 272 11.60 -7.33 12.76
N SER A 273 11.39 -6.13 13.32
CA SER A 273 10.11 -5.73 13.91
C SER A 273 9.10 -5.23 12.89
N VAL A 274 9.51 -4.94 11.65
CA VAL A 274 8.66 -4.51 10.54
C VAL A 274 8.60 -5.55 9.41
N ASP A 275 9.55 -6.50 9.37
CA ASP A 275 9.64 -7.56 8.35
C ASP A 275 8.36 -8.42 8.23
N TRP A 276 7.74 -8.75 9.37
CA TRP A 276 6.49 -9.53 9.39
C TRP A 276 5.29 -8.75 8.80
N ILE A 277 5.39 -7.42 8.72
CA ILE A 277 4.36 -6.54 8.14
C ILE A 277 4.41 -6.58 6.61
N VAL A 278 5.62 -6.72 6.04
CA VAL A 278 5.83 -6.57 4.61
C VAL A 278 5.95 -7.90 3.88
N ALA A 279 6.37 -8.96 4.57
CA ALA A 279 6.57 -10.27 3.96
C ALA A 279 6.09 -11.40 4.88
N ASP A 280 5.07 -12.14 4.43
CA ASP A 280 4.71 -13.42 5.05
C ASP A 280 5.75 -14.47 4.65
N ARG A 281 6.78 -14.61 5.49
CA ARG A 281 7.88 -15.56 5.28
C ARG A 281 7.38 -17.01 5.13
N LYS A 282 6.20 -17.37 5.66
CA LYS A 282 5.61 -18.71 5.50
C LYS A 282 5.04 -18.91 4.10
N LYS A 283 4.34 -17.92 3.55
CA LYS A 283 3.86 -17.96 2.15
C LYS A 283 5.01 -18.01 1.16
N ILE A 284 6.04 -17.19 1.39
CA ILE A 284 7.25 -17.18 0.56
C ILE A 284 7.95 -18.55 0.60
N ALA A 285 8.11 -19.14 1.79
CA ALA A 285 8.71 -20.46 1.94
C ALA A 285 7.88 -21.58 1.27
N ALA A 286 6.55 -21.56 1.42
CA ALA A 286 5.65 -22.55 0.81
C ALA A 286 5.70 -22.51 -0.71
N LYS A 287 5.74 -21.31 -1.32
CA LYS A 287 5.82 -21.14 -2.77
C LYS A 287 7.20 -21.50 -3.32
N LYS A 288 8.28 -21.21 -2.57
CA LYS A 288 9.63 -21.68 -2.88
C LYS A 288 9.73 -23.20 -2.94
N ASN A 289 9.06 -23.89 -2.01
CA ASN A 289 9.02 -25.36 -1.99
C ASN A 289 8.26 -25.92 -3.20
N LYS A 290 7.10 -25.33 -3.56
CA LYS A 290 6.36 -25.69 -4.78
C LYS A 290 7.20 -25.56 -6.06
N ILE A 291 7.91 -24.43 -6.22
CA ILE A 291 8.78 -24.20 -7.39
C ILE A 291 9.94 -25.20 -7.42
N LYS A 292 10.46 -25.58 -6.25
CA LYS A 292 11.52 -26.58 -6.14
C LYS A 292 11.03 -27.98 -6.53
N GLU A 293 9.83 -28.36 -6.09
CA GLU A 293 9.16 -29.62 -6.49
C GLU A 293 8.86 -29.66 -8.00
N GLU A 294 8.41 -28.55 -8.59
CA GLU A 294 8.17 -28.44 -10.04
C GLU A 294 9.46 -28.60 -10.86
N LYS A 295 10.59 -28.04 -10.39
CA LYS A 295 11.92 -28.22 -11.00
C LYS A 295 12.45 -29.65 -10.88
N GLU A 296 12.21 -30.31 -9.75
CA GLU A 296 12.60 -31.72 -9.56
C GLU A 296 11.76 -32.66 -10.44
N ASN A 297 10.52 -32.30 -10.77
CA ASN A 297 9.67 -33.05 -11.69
C ASN A 297 9.99 -32.80 -13.17
N THR A 298 10.41 -31.59 -13.56
CA THR A 298 10.83 -31.29 -14.94
C THR A 298 12.22 -31.83 -15.27
N SER A 299 13.15 -31.85 -14.31
CA SER A 299 14.50 -32.42 -14.50
C SER A 299 14.53 -33.95 -14.63
N LYS A 300 13.45 -34.65 -14.25
CA LYS A 300 13.26 -36.08 -14.57
C LYS A 300 12.70 -36.31 -15.98
N GLY A 301 12.35 -35.26 -16.71
CA GLY A 301 11.67 -35.33 -18.01
C GLY A 301 12.57 -35.16 -19.24
N ASP A 302 13.65 -34.37 -19.18
CA ASP A 302 14.49 -34.15 -20.37
C ASP A 302 15.96 -33.89 -19.99
N SER A 303 16.83 -34.83 -20.37
CA SER A 303 18.28 -34.75 -20.19
C SER A 303 18.96 -34.09 -21.38
N ASN A 304 18.81 -32.78 -21.56
CA ASN A 304 19.78 -31.95 -22.31
C ASN A 304 19.43 -30.45 -22.26
N TYR A 305 19.86 -29.68 -21.26
CA TYR A 305 19.99 -28.22 -21.40
C TYR A 305 20.96 -27.65 -20.34
N ASP A 306 21.87 -26.77 -20.80
CA ASP A 306 22.96 -26.19 -20.01
C ASP A 306 22.50 -25.37 -18.79
N ASN A 307 23.13 -25.63 -17.63
CA ASN A 307 22.89 -24.97 -16.34
C ASN A 307 23.04 -23.43 -16.36
N ALA A 308 23.74 -22.86 -17.35
CA ALA A 308 23.90 -21.41 -17.51
C ALA A 308 22.63 -20.72 -18.02
N ASN A 309 21.78 -21.43 -18.78
CA ASN A 309 20.53 -20.86 -19.31
C ASN A 309 19.41 -20.90 -18.26
N ILE A 310 19.48 -21.85 -17.33
CA ILE A 310 18.52 -22.01 -16.22
C ILE A 310 18.58 -20.82 -15.26
N ASN A 311 19.75 -20.29 -14.91
CA ASN A 311 19.84 -19.15 -13.98
C ASN A 311 19.30 -17.83 -14.59
N ASN A 312 19.43 -17.65 -15.91
CA ASN A 312 18.84 -16.50 -16.61
C ASN A 312 17.32 -16.68 -16.84
N LEU A 313 16.86 -17.90 -17.14
CA LEU A 313 15.44 -18.23 -17.18
C LEU A 313 14.78 -18.08 -15.80
N VAL A 314 15.46 -18.48 -14.73
CA VAL A 314 14.99 -18.36 -13.34
C VAL A 314 14.99 -16.91 -12.87
N GLY A 315 15.96 -16.08 -13.29
CA GLY A 315 15.93 -14.64 -13.04
C GLY A 315 14.78 -13.92 -13.77
N LEU A 316 14.46 -14.36 -14.98
CA LEU A 316 13.34 -13.85 -15.78
C LEU A 316 11.98 -14.38 -15.28
N GLU A 317 11.89 -15.65 -14.88
CA GLU A 317 10.69 -16.24 -14.27
C GLU A 317 10.43 -15.69 -12.86
N LEU A 318 11.43 -15.44 -12.03
CA LEU A 318 11.26 -14.77 -10.74
C LEU A 318 10.79 -13.31 -10.91
N SER A 319 11.19 -12.65 -12.01
CA SER A 319 10.65 -11.32 -12.36
C SER A 319 9.20 -11.38 -12.83
N ASN A 320 8.79 -12.46 -13.51
CA ASN A 320 7.40 -12.72 -13.90
C ASN A 320 6.54 -13.22 -12.72
N ILE A 321 7.12 -13.94 -11.75
CA ILE A 321 6.47 -14.42 -10.52
C ILE A 321 6.20 -13.27 -9.53
N LYS A 322 7.07 -12.24 -9.49
CA LYS A 322 6.79 -10.97 -8.76
C LYS A 322 5.51 -10.28 -9.24
N GLN A 323 5.05 -10.56 -10.45
CA GLN A 323 3.78 -10.06 -10.97
C GLN A 323 2.58 -11.00 -10.69
N LEU A 324 2.79 -12.33 -10.66
CA LEU A 324 1.73 -13.33 -10.45
C LEU A 324 1.33 -13.53 -8.97
N ASP A 325 2.23 -13.31 -8.01
CA ASP A 325 1.88 -13.34 -6.57
C ASP A 325 0.93 -12.19 -6.15
N TYR A 326 0.79 -11.16 -6.99
CA TYR A 326 -0.21 -10.12 -6.82
C TYR A 326 -1.60 -10.54 -7.35
N GLU A 327 -1.66 -11.53 -8.25
CA GLU A 327 -2.90 -12.04 -8.87
C GLU A 327 -3.50 -13.23 -8.08
N GLU A 328 -2.72 -14.07 -7.41
CA GLU A 328 -3.28 -15.28 -6.78
C GLU A 328 -3.99 -15.03 -5.43
N GLN A 329 -3.78 -13.87 -4.79
CA GLN A 329 -4.63 -13.41 -3.67
C GLN A 329 -5.95 -12.77 -4.15
N SER A 330 -6.20 -12.73 -5.46
CA SER A 330 -7.41 -12.16 -6.06
C SER A 330 -8.45 -13.18 -6.56
N ILE A 331 -8.23 -14.49 -6.36
CA ILE A 331 -9.21 -15.53 -6.73
C ILE A 331 -9.52 -16.43 -5.53
N SER A 332 -10.41 -15.94 -4.66
CA SER A 332 -11.32 -16.79 -3.90
C SER A 332 -12.69 -16.11 -3.87
N PRO A 333 -13.57 -16.37 -4.85
CA PRO A 333 -14.98 -16.08 -4.69
C PRO A 333 -15.54 -17.07 -3.67
N ALA A 334 -16.12 -16.56 -2.59
CA ALA A 334 -17.03 -17.34 -1.76
C ALA A 334 -18.19 -17.83 -2.66
N ARG A 335 -18.11 -19.06 -3.16
CA ARG A 335 -19.25 -19.77 -3.75
C ARG A 335 -20.18 -20.18 -2.63
N GLY A 336 -21.04 -19.25 -2.20
CA GLY A 336 -22.27 -19.57 -1.49
C GLY A 336 -23.28 -20.13 -2.50
N SER A 337 -23.51 -21.44 -2.45
CA SER A 337 -24.57 -22.13 -3.18
C SER A 337 -25.95 -21.69 -2.67
N PHE A 338 -26.57 -20.70 -3.31
CA PHE A 338 -28.03 -20.55 -3.28
C PHE A 338 -28.61 -21.43 -4.40
N ARG A 339 -29.15 -22.59 -4.01
CA ARG A 339 -29.99 -23.41 -4.87
C ARG A 339 -31.44 -23.16 -4.47
N THR A 340 -32.17 -22.52 -5.37
CA THR A 340 -33.62 -22.39 -5.34
C THR A 340 -34.26 -23.77 -5.42
N LYS A 341 -35.23 -24.02 -4.55
CA LYS A 341 -36.42 -24.84 -4.79
C LYS A 341 -37.59 -24.17 -4.10
#